data_AF-A0A423VLW3-F1
#
_entry.id   AF-A0A423VLW3-F1
#
_cell.length_a   1.000
_cell.length_b   1.000
_cell.length_c   1.000
_cell.angle_alpha   90.00
_cell.angle_beta   90.00
_cell.angle_gamma   90.00
#
_symmetry.space_group_name_H-M   'P 1'
#
loop_
_entity.id
_entity.type
_entity.pdbx_description
1 polymer ?
#
loop_
_entity_poly.entity_id
_entity_poly.type
_entity_poly.pdbx_seq_one_letter_code
_entity_poly.pdbx_strand_id
1 'polypeptide(L)'
;MHRPYNLTYELQDKAPSGETFHRLRIVPASELHADVIAEEEAAAASPSAQDNAASEDAIISATDGVEYSLVDNETGAVVVRSNRETIDDNARQTLTAQEIEVLKQNGTDAGKDLIAKLMLSHTGMDQKTTFSMAKYKLLKEKKFLRRFTVLPVDVSNFGNYAIHERDANKIMEMREEMVGLLGCWGNVHYSEGGHAELDDAPQTTKTEQEEIDEVTKPRQPEGTRYLVVDDTGGFLVAALAERMGVLYPRDVEGGVVDGSQGSQDSPTKLPPKTTGSEAKETVMADTANISQPDLVPSVKRDHDGNLKDDAARPESTDGPQPLKRRAHPPRRSDFHIPYATTNTMTLVHTNGQPNLTALNYWGYDSNNPNHPPHPIHDHLLPLSWLQLLEPNFDSVYSTEPPVKSADDVASWKPNRRGNYHRKRRRWARTRYIVDNTQAGGFSGLVVASTMDPISVLRPLLPLLEGGAAVAIYSPHVESLAALADCFSVARRAAFVGLTPPPEVVGKTAEELERWEGTEDFPLNPTLLLGVQIHTSRARKWQVLPGRTHPVMTAKGGAEGYVFTAWRARPAEGRIAARGKFHKKVKPTGTSTAEGTPTTAGTPAESSA
;
A
#
# COMPACT_ATOMS: atom_id res chain seq x y z
N MET A 1 8.88 -15.29 18.51
CA MET A 1 7.52 -15.46 19.07
C MET A 1 6.70 -14.22 18.73
N HIS A 2 5.88 -14.29 17.69
CA HIS A 2 5.00 -13.18 17.29
C HIS A 2 3.61 -13.39 17.92
N ARG A 3 2.97 -12.31 18.36
CA ARG A 3 1.58 -12.36 18.82
C ARG A 3 0.67 -12.55 17.61
N PRO A 4 -0.32 -13.45 17.66
CA PRO A 4 -1.29 -13.58 16.57
C PRO A 4 -1.98 -12.25 16.25
N TYR A 5 -2.10 -11.96 14.96
CA TYR A 5 -2.84 -10.80 14.48
C TYR A 5 -4.35 -10.99 14.62
N ASN A 6 -5.08 -9.88 14.58
CA ASN A 6 -6.55 -9.83 14.59
C ASN A 6 -7.21 -10.40 15.86
N LEU A 7 -6.42 -10.61 16.92
CA LEU A 7 -6.93 -10.94 18.25
C LEU A 7 -6.95 -9.70 19.13
N THR A 8 -8.03 -9.54 19.90
CA THR A 8 -8.12 -8.50 20.93
C THR A 8 -7.57 -9.04 22.24
N TYR A 9 -6.62 -8.31 22.80
CA TYR A 9 -5.99 -8.60 24.07
C TYR A 9 -6.49 -7.63 25.14
N GLU A 10 -6.77 -8.16 26.33
CA GLU A 10 -7.09 -7.40 27.53
C GLU A 10 -5.94 -7.51 28.53
N LEU A 11 -5.48 -6.38 29.04
CA LEU A 11 -4.43 -6.32 30.06
C LEU A 11 -5.01 -6.67 31.42
N GLN A 12 -4.44 -7.68 32.07
CA GLN A 12 -4.82 -8.14 33.41
C GLN A 12 -3.84 -7.64 34.47
N ASP A 13 -4.29 -7.69 35.72
CA ASP A 13 -3.42 -7.34 36.84
C ASP A 13 -2.27 -8.33 37.02
N LYS A 14 -1.22 -7.82 37.69
CA LYS A 14 -0.09 -8.65 38.09
C LYS A 14 -0.61 -9.71 39.05
N ALA A 15 -0.18 -10.95 38.87
CA ALA A 15 -0.58 -12.00 39.78
C ALA A 15 -0.14 -11.64 41.22
N PRO A 16 -0.97 -11.92 42.25
CA PRO A 16 -0.62 -11.68 43.65
C PRO A 16 0.66 -12.41 44.10
N SER A 17 1.11 -13.40 43.32
CA SER A 17 2.32 -14.20 43.53
C SER A 17 3.64 -13.49 43.21
N GLY A 18 3.66 -12.15 43.10
CA GLY A 18 4.89 -11.36 42.96
C GLY A 18 5.42 -11.23 41.52
N GLU A 19 4.59 -11.45 40.50
CA GLU A 19 5.01 -11.27 39.10
C GLU A 19 5.31 -9.79 38.79
N THR A 20 6.41 -9.51 38.08
CA THR A 20 6.80 -8.15 37.70
C THR A 20 6.02 -7.62 36.49
N PHE A 21 5.34 -8.49 35.75
CA PHE A 21 4.67 -8.21 34.47
C PHE A 21 3.16 -8.40 34.55
N HIS A 22 2.44 -7.70 33.67
CA HIS A 22 0.99 -7.87 33.48
C HIS A 22 0.72 -9.06 32.56
N ARG A 23 -0.34 -9.82 32.85
CA ARG A 23 -0.81 -10.90 31.97
C ARG A 23 -1.72 -10.35 30.89
N LEU A 24 -1.86 -11.09 29.79
CA LEU A 24 -2.70 -10.71 28.67
C LEU A 24 -3.68 -11.84 28.38
N ARG A 25 -4.96 -11.50 28.40
CA ARG A 25 -6.06 -12.40 28.08
C ARG A 25 -6.54 -12.13 26.66
N ILE A 26 -6.68 -13.17 25.85
CA ILE A 26 -7.38 -13.05 24.56
C ILE A 26 -8.87 -12.95 24.85
N VAL A 27 -9.51 -11.90 24.34
CA VAL A 27 -10.95 -11.69 24.46
C VAL A 27 -11.63 -12.36 23.26
N PRO A 28 -12.51 -13.36 23.47
CA PRO A 28 -13.20 -14.01 22.38
C PRO A 28 -14.23 -13.07 21.72
N ALA A 29 -14.50 -13.29 20.44
CA ALA A 29 -15.48 -12.50 19.68
C ALA A 29 -16.88 -12.51 20.32
N SER A 30 -17.28 -13.64 20.94
CA SER A 30 -18.54 -13.74 21.67
C SER A 30 -18.63 -12.78 22.87
N GLU A 31 -17.51 -12.49 23.56
CA GLU A 31 -17.48 -11.50 24.64
C GLU A 31 -17.48 -10.07 24.08
N LEU A 32 -16.78 -9.81 22.97
CA LEU A 32 -16.74 -8.49 22.32
C LEU A 32 -18.10 -8.08 21.75
N HIS A 33 -18.87 -9.04 21.25
CA HIS A 33 -20.14 -8.81 20.56
C HIS A 33 -21.35 -9.29 21.37
N ALA A 34 -21.19 -9.63 22.65
CA ALA A 34 -22.25 -10.19 23.51
C ALA A 34 -23.54 -9.34 23.48
N ASP A 35 -23.40 -8.02 23.57
CA ASP A 35 -24.54 -7.10 23.56
C ASP A 35 -25.25 -7.07 22.18
N VAL A 36 -24.49 -7.18 21.10
CA VAL A 36 -25.03 -7.20 19.73
C VAL A 36 -25.76 -8.52 19.46
N ILE A 37 -25.19 -9.64 19.90
CA ILE A 37 -25.78 -10.97 19.78
C ILE A 37 -27.10 -11.02 20.58
N ALA A 38 -27.10 -10.51 21.81
CA ALA A 38 -28.32 -10.44 22.62
C ALA A 38 -29.41 -9.56 21.99
N GLU A 39 -29.02 -8.44 21.35
CA GLU A 39 -29.95 -7.60 20.58
C GLU A 39 -30.53 -8.34 19.36
N GLU A 40 -29.71 -9.11 18.64
CA GLU A 40 -30.14 -9.90 17.48
C GLU A 40 -31.08 -11.06 17.89
N GLU A 41 -30.76 -11.78 18.97
CA GLU A 41 -31.62 -12.81 19.54
C GLU A 41 -32.97 -12.25 20.00
N ALA A 42 -32.97 -11.08 20.64
CA ALA A 42 -34.20 -10.39 21.04
C ALA A 42 -35.03 -9.92 19.83
N ALA A 43 -34.37 -9.44 18.77
CA ALA A 43 -35.03 -9.07 17.52
C ALA A 43 -35.63 -10.29 16.80
N ALA A 44 -34.91 -11.42 16.78
CA ALA A 44 -35.38 -12.67 16.18
C ALA A 44 -36.51 -13.34 16.97
N ALA A 45 -36.53 -13.18 18.30
CA ALA A 45 -37.59 -13.68 19.17
C ALA A 45 -38.87 -12.82 19.17
N SER A 46 -38.84 -11.64 18.52
CA SER A 46 -40.02 -10.79 18.40
C SER A 46 -41.01 -11.36 17.37
N PRO A 47 -42.31 -11.50 17.71
CA PRO A 47 -43.31 -12.18 16.86
C PRO A 47 -43.61 -11.48 15.51
N SER A 48 -43.05 -10.30 15.25
CA SER A 48 -43.21 -9.57 13.99
C SER A 48 -42.44 -10.17 12.80
N ALA A 49 -41.55 -11.14 13.02
CA ALA A 49 -40.80 -11.81 11.95
C ALA A 49 -41.52 -13.03 11.33
N GLN A 50 -42.54 -13.59 12.00
CA GLN A 50 -43.21 -14.81 11.52
C GLN A 50 -44.45 -14.56 10.65
N ASP A 51 -45.02 -13.35 10.64
CA ASP A 51 -46.25 -13.04 9.87
C ASP A 51 -46.08 -12.09 8.67
N ASN A 52 -44.88 -11.59 8.37
CA ASN A 52 -44.68 -10.65 7.25
C ASN A 52 -43.94 -11.26 6.06
N ALA A 53 -44.56 -12.27 5.44
CA ALA A 53 -44.21 -12.71 4.08
C ALA A 53 -44.93 -11.89 2.98
N ALA A 54 -45.62 -10.80 3.32
CA ALA A 54 -46.29 -9.95 2.34
C ALA A 54 -46.35 -8.48 2.75
N SER A 55 -45.47 -7.68 2.13
CA SER A 55 -45.55 -6.24 1.79
C SER A 55 -44.28 -5.47 2.17
N GLU A 56 -43.35 -5.37 1.21
CA GLU A 56 -42.08 -4.61 1.31
C GLU A 56 -42.25 -3.07 1.21
N ASP A 57 -43.43 -2.51 1.47
CA ASP A 57 -43.72 -1.08 1.23
C ASP A 57 -44.01 -0.24 2.49
N ALA A 58 -43.67 -0.73 3.68
CA ALA A 58 -43.68 0.10 4.89
C ALA A 58 -42.30 0.74 5.11
N ILE A 59 -41.93 1.68 4.24
CA ILE A 59 -40.97 2.73 4.61
C ILE A 59 -41.60 3.48 5.77
N ILE A 60 -41.17 3.18 7.00
CA ILE A 60 -41.52 3.97 8.18
C ILE A 60 -40.81 5.31 8.02
N SER A 61 -41.50 6.22 7.35
CA SER A 61 -41.28 7.65 7.40
C SER A 61 -41.19 8.07 8.86
N ALA A 62 -40.01 8.54 9.26
CA ALA A 62 -39.79 9.25 10.50
C ALA A 62 -40.57 10.58 10.48
N THR A 63 -41.87 10.52 10.73
CA THR A 63 -42.72 11.68 10.94
C THR A 63 -43.59 11.41 12.17
N ASP A 64 -43.39 12.26 13.18
CA ASP A 64 -44.11 12.35 14.47
C ASP A 64 -43.90 11.24 15.52
N GLY A 65 -42.70 11.24 16.10
CA GLY A 65 -42.54 11.83 17.44
C GLY A 65 -43.27 11.23 18.66
N VAL A 66 -43.89 10.05 18.60
CA VAL A 66 -44.45 9.41 19.80
C VAL A 66 -44.23 7.89 19.80
N GLU A 67 -43.08 7.45 20.32
CA GLU A 67 -42.91 6.07 20.80
C GLU A 67 -43.65 5.93 22.14
N TYR A 68 -44.83 5.29 22.11
CA TYR A 68 -45.54 4.86 23.31
C TYR A 68 -44.83 3.65 23.93
N SER A 69 -44.79 3.59 25.26
CA SER A 69 -44.35 2.38 25.96
C SER A 69 -45.35 1.25 25.71
N LEU A 70 -44.98 0.30 24.86
CA LEU A 70 -45.71 -0.96 24.74
C LEU A 70 -45.46 -1.75 26.02
N VAL A 71 -46.50 -1.95 26.82
CA VAL A 71 -46.48 -2.87 27.96
C VAL A 71 -47.21 -4.12 27.50
N ASP A 72 -46.57 -5.27 27.64
CA ASP A 72 -47.23 -6.55 27.35
C ASP A 72 -48.39 -6.73 28.34
N ASN A 73 -49.62 -6.85 27.81
CA ASN A 73 -50.84 -6.92 28.61
C ASN A 73 -50.95 -8.24 29.41
N GLU A 74 -50.17 -9.28 29.05
CA GLU A 74 -50.21 -10.57 29.75
C GLU A 74 -49.14 -10.67 30.86
N THR A 75 -47.97 -10.04 30.68
CA THR A 75 -46.86 -10.13 31.65
C THR A 75 -46.61 -8.84 32.44
N GLY A 76 -47.19 -7.71 32.02
CA GLY A 76 -46.92 -6.39 32.60
C GLY A 76 -45.50 -5.87 32.33
N ALA A 77 -44.74 -6.55 31.47
CA ALA A 77 -43.36 -6.16 31.13
C ALA A 77 -43.35 -5.00 30.13
N VAL A 78 -42.56 -3.96 30.41
CA VAL A 78 -42.36 -2.82 29.50
C VAL A 78 -41.46 -3.24 28.34
N VAL A 79 -42.04 -3.36 27.14
CA VAL A 79 -41.39 -3.84 25.91
C VAL A 79 -40.55 -2.75 25.24
N VAL A 80 -40.98 -1.48 25.33
CA VAL A 80 -40.24 -0.32 24.78
C VAL A 80 -40.27 0.83 25.77
N ARG A 81 -39.11 1.39 26.12
CA ARG A 81 -38.97 2.54 27.03
C ARG A 81 -38.80 3.82 26.22
N SER A 82 -39.39 4.92 26.66
CA SER A 82 -39.29 6.25 26.01
C SER A 82 -38.46 7.21 26.86
N ASN A 83 -37.70 8.09 26.20
CA ASN A 83 -36.92 9.13 26.88
C ASN A 83 -37.73 10.38 27.26
N ARG A 84 -39.06 10.39 27.05
CA ARG A 84 -39.94 11.54 27.31
C ARG A 84 -39.89 12.05 28.75
N GLU A 85 -39.72 11.15 29.72
CA GLU A 85 -39.65 11.48 31.16
C GLU A 85 -38.21 11.65 31.67
N THR A 86 -37.23 11.64 30.76
CA THR A 86 -35.81 11.75 31.10
C THR A 86 -35.45 13.22 31.39
N ILE A 87 -35.41 13.61 32.66
CA ILE A 87 -34.96 14.94 33.11
C ILE A 87 -33.43 14.97 33.28
N ASP A 88 -32.72 15.84 32.56
CA ASP A 88 -31.26 15.93 32.60
C ASP A 88 -30.75 16.61 33.88
N ASP A 89 -30.72 15.84 34.97
CA ASP A 89 -30.18 16.28 36.26
C ASP A 89 -28.70 15.90 36.41
N ASN A 90 -27.86 16.88 36.77
CA ASN A 90 -26.44 16.68 37.09
C ASN A 90 -26.20 15.64 38.20
N ALA A 91 -27.23 15.27 38.97
CA ALA A 91 -27.19 14.30 40.07
C ALA A 91 -27.41 12.83 39.64
N ARG A 92 -27.50 12.54 38.34
CA ARG A 92 -27.75 11.17 37.85
C ARG A 92 -26.63 10.17 38.12
N GLN A 93 -25.40 10.64 38.26
CA GLN A 93 -24.26 9.83 38.64
C GLN A 93 -23.89 10.14 40.08
N THR A 94 -24.07 9.15 40.97
CA THR A 94 -23.81 9.33 42.40
C THR A 94 -22.34 9.16 42.78
N LEU A 95 -21.53 8.50 41.94
CA LEU A 95 -20.07 8.44 42.13
C LEU A 95 -19.42 9.78 41.79
N THR A 96 -18.65 10.31 42.74
CA THR A 96 -17.88 11.53 42.55
C THR A 96 -16.66 11.30 41.64
N ALA A 97 -16.14 12.37 41.03
CA ALA A 97 -14.93 12.28 40.21
C ALA A 97 -13.72 11.74 41.00
N GLN A 98 -13.59 12.10 42.28
CA GLN A 98 -12.53 11.64 43.17
C GLN A 98 -12.64 10.13 43.43
N GLU A 99 -13.84 9.61 43.71
CA GLU A 99 -14.05 8.17 43.89
C GLU A 99 -13.74 7.38 42.61
N ILE A 100 -14.09 7.93 41.44
CA ILE A 100 -13.77 7.33 40.15
C ILE A 100 -12.25 7.29 39.93
N GLU A 101 -11.51 8.32 40.35
CA GLU A 101 -10.05 8.33 40.27
C GLU A 101 -9.41 7.30 41.19
N VAL A 102 -9.90 7.15 42.43
CA VAL A 102 -9.44 6.10 43.33
C VAL A 102 -9.68 4.72 42.72
N LEU A 103 -10.86 4.49 42.12
CA LEU A 103 -11.18 3.21 41.47
C LEU A 103 -10.31 2.93 40.25
N LYS A 104 -9.81 3.96 39.53
CA LYS A 104 -8.85 3.79 38.43
C LYS A 104 -7.45 3.41 38.91
N GLN A 105 -7.10 3.75 40.15
CA GLN A 105 -5.76 3.49 40.70
C GLN A 105 -5.58 2.04 41.18
N ASN A 106 -6.67 1.30 41.41
CA ASN A 106 -6.67 -0.04 41.99
C ASN A 106 -6.34 -1.19 41.01
N GLY A 107 -5.56 -0.92 39.95
CA GLY A 107 -5.14 -1.95 38.98
C GLY A 107 -5.87 -1.90 37.64
N THR A 108 -5.68 -2.94 36.85
CA THR A 108 -6.15 -3.14 35.47
C THR A 108 -7.43 -3.94 35.38
N ASP A 109 -7.70 -4.88 36.30
CA ASP A 109 -9.00 -5.56 36.43
C ASP A 109 -10.08 -4.66 37.05
N ALA A 110 -9.68 -3.55 37.68
CA ALA A 110 -10.57 -2.51 38.22
C ALA A 110 -11.51 -1.89 37.16
N GLY A 111 -11.21 -2.03 35.86
CA GLY A 111 -12.02 -1.49 34.78
C GLY A 111 -13.44 -2.08 34.73
N LYS A 112 -13.59 -3.41 34.87
CA LYS A 112 -14.90 -4.08 34.82
C LYS A 112 -15.74 -3.75 36.05
N ASP A 113 -15.12 -3.80 37.22
CA ASP A 113 -15.77 -3.46 38.49
C ASP A 113 -16.19 -1.99 38.53
N LEU A 114 -15.34 -1.10 37.99
CA LEU A 114 -15.67 0.31 37.83
C LEU A 114 -16.88 0.51 36.91
N ILE A 115 -16.95 -0.20 35.78
CA ILE A 115 -18.10 -0.13 34.87
C ILE A 115 -19.36 -0.62 35.57
N ALA A 116 -19.31 -1.78 36.24
CA ALA A 116 -20.44 -2.32 36.99
C ALA A 116 -20.91 -1.34 38.07
N LYS A 117 -19.98 -0.77 38.84
CA LYS A 117 -20.29 0.23 39.87
C LYS A 117 -20.89 1.50 39.26
N LEU A 118 -20.36 1.98 38.14
CA LEU A 118 -20.89 3.14 37.38
C LEU A 118 -22.28 2.89 36.79
N MET A 119 -22.61 1.65 36.46
CA MET A 119 -23.94 1.27 36.00
C MET A 119 -24.93 1.22 37.16
N LEU A 120 -24.55 0.64 38.30
CA LEU A 120 -25.40 0.54 39.51
C LEU A 120 -25.67 1.90 40.18
N SER A 121 -24.70 2.81 40.15
CA SER A 121 -24.79 4.15 40.76
C SER A 121 -25.52 5.19 39.91
N HIS A 122 -25.96 4.82 38.70
CA HIS A 122 -26.65 5.72 37.78
C HIS A 122 -28.16 5.69 38.04
N THR A 123 -28.72 6.75 38.62
CA THR A 123 -30.11 6.77 39.12
C THR A 123 -31.18 6.70 38.03
N GLY A 124 -30.89 7.19 36.82
CA GLY A 124 -31.80 7.13 35.67
C GLY A 124 -31.41 6.09 34.62
N MET A 125 -30.86 4.95 35.05
CA MET A 125 -30.44 3.89 34.10
C MET A 125 -31.65 3.12 33.56
N ASP A 126 -32.62 2.86 34.41
CA ASP A 126 -33.91 2.24 34.11
C ASP A 126 -34.76 3.06 33.12
N GLN A 127 -34.65 4.39 33.14
CA GLN A 127 -35.34 5.26 32.19
C GLN A 127 -34.77 5.20 30.77
N LYS A 128 -33.60 4.57 30.56
CA LYS A 128 -32.97 4.50 29.24
C LYS A 128 -33.58 3.39 28.39
N THR A 129 -33.66 3.66 27.09
CA THR A 129 -33.96 2.65 26.08
C THR A 129 -32.84 1.61 26.02
N THR A 130 -33.12 0.40 25.53
CA THR A 130 -32.13 -0.68 25.37
C THR A 130 -30.91 -0.19 24.58
N PHE A 131 -31.12 0.54 23.48
CA PHE A 131 -30.05 1.11 22.67
C PHE A 131 -29.23 2.18 23.39
N SER A 132 -29.88 3.01 24.21
CA SER A 132 -29.21 4.04 25.01
C SER A 132 -28.37 3.43 26.13
N MET A 133 -28.83 2.33 26.71
CA MET A 133 -28.10 1.55 27.70
C MET A 133 -26.87 0.87 27.08
N ALA A 134 -27.03 0.19 25.95
CA ALA A 134 -25.92 -0.43 25.20
C ALA A 134 -24.86 0.61 24.79
N LYS A 135 -25.30 1.76 24.25
CA LYS A 135 -24.40 2.88 23.91
C LYS A 135 -23.63 3.40 25.13
N TYR A 136 -24.31 3.54 26.28
CA TYR A 136 -23.67 3.98 27.52
C TYR A 136 -22.64 2.96 28.00
N LYS A 137 -22.97 1.66 28.00
CA LYS A 137 -22.06 0.57 28.38
C LYS A 137 -20.81 0.54 27.48
N LEU A 138 -20.99 0.53 26.15
CA LEU A 138 -19.87 0.57 25.19
C LEU A 138 -18.94 1.78 25.40
N LEU A 139 -19.50 2.96 25.71
CA LEU A 139 -18.71 4.15 26.01
C LEU A 139 -17.85 3.98 27.27
N LYS A 140 -18.38 3.32 28.30
CA LYS A 140 -17.65 3.05 29.55
C LYS A 140 -16.61 1.94 29.35
N GLU A 141 -16.95 0.88 28.62
CA GLU A 141 -16.02 -0.17 28.24
C GLU A 141 -14.82 0.38 27.46
N LYS A 142 -15.06 1.18 26.42
CA LYS A 142 -13.99 1.82 25.63
C LYS A 142 -13.10 2.75 26.46
N LYS A 143 -13.65 3.37 27.51
CA LYS A 143 -12.93 4.32 28.37
C LYS A 143 -12.11 3.63 29.47
N PHE A 144 -12.62 2.53 30.03
CA PHE A 144 -12.05 1.92 31.24
C PHE A 144 -11.41 0.55 31.03
N LEU A 145 -11.80 -0.20 30.00
CA LEU A 145 -11.13 -1.45 29.66
C LEU A 145 -9.88 -1.18 28.84
N ARG A 146 -8.75 -1.74 29.27
CA ARG A 146 -7.48 -1.65 28.55
C ARG A 146 -7.36 -2.81 27.56
N ARG A 147 -8.04 -2.65 26.43
CA ARG A 147 -8.00 -3.60 25.31
C ARG A 147 -7.23 -3.03 24.13
N PHE A 148 -6.51 -3.90 23.42
CA PHE A 148 -5.85 -3.55 22.16
C PHE A 148 -5.90 -4.73 21.19
N THR A 149 -5.90 -4.45 19.89
CA THR A 149 -5.80 -5.46 18.85
C THR A 149 -4.49 -5.26 18.11
N VAL A 150 -3.75 -6.35 17.88
CA VAL A 150 -2.54 -6.30 17.06
C VAL A 150 -2.95 -6.56 15.61
N LEU A 151 -2.65 -5.61 14.73
CA LEU A 151 -2.93 -5.71 13.30
C LEU A 151 -1.61 -5.85 12.53
N PRO A 152 -1.63 -6.52 11.36
CA PRO A 152 -0.47 -6.53 10.47
C PRO A 152 -0.26 -5.14 9.86
N VAL A 153 0.99 -4.79 9.58
CA VAL A 153 1.33 -3.59 8.82
C VAL A 153 1.23 -3.93 7.33
N ASP A 154 0.00 -3.96 6.82
CA ASP A 154 -0.30 -3.99 5.39
C ASP A 154 -0.48 -2.57 4.84
N VAL A 155 -0.50 -2.44 3.51
CA VAL A 155 -0.63 -1.14 2.83
C VAL A 155 -1.93 -0.43 3.23
N SER A 156 -3.03 -1.16 3.35
CA SER A 156 -4.34 -0.62 3.77
C SER A 156 -4.32 -0.08 5.21
N ASN A 157 -3.81 -0.84 6.17
CA ASN A 157 -3.72 -0.47 7.58
C ASN A 157 -2.73 0.68 7.77
N PHE A 158 -1.59 0.66 7.08
CA PHE A 158 -0.64 1.77 7.11
C PHE A 158 -1.27 3.04 6.55
N GLY A 159 -1.95 2.99 5.39
CA GLY A 159 -2.63 4.15 4.82
C GLY A 159 -3.69 4.73 5.76
N ASN A 160 -4.52 3.86 6.35
CA ASN A 160 -5.51 4.26 7.35
C ASN A 160 -4.85 4.88 8.61
N TYR A 161 -3.76 4.29 9.09
CA TYR A 161 -2.98 4.82 10.21
C TYR A 161 -2.34 6.18 9.89
N ALA A 162 -1.74 6.31 8.70
CA ALA A 162 -1.10 7.53 8.22
C ALA A 162 -2.10 8.68 8.15
N ILE A 163 -3.29 8.40 7.61
CA ILE A 163 -4.40 9.35 7.54
C ILE A 163 -4.88 9.72 8.93
N HIS A 164 -5.23 8.76 9.80
CA HIS A 164 -5.97 9.07 11.02
C HIS A 164 -5.09 9.48 12.22
N GLU A 165 -3.92 8.86 12.38
CA GLU A 165 -3.10 8.95 13.60
C GLU A 165 -1.76 9.65 13.38
N ARG A 166 -1.34 9.85 12.13
CA ARG A 166 -0.09 10.54 11.76
C ARG A 166 -0.36 11.77 10.91
N ASP A 167 0.46 11.97 9.89
CA ASP A 167 0.47 13.14 9.03
C ASP A 167 0.03 12.72 7.62
N ALA A 168 -1.24 12.99 7.32
CA ALA A 168 -1.86 12.63 6.05
C ALA A 168 -1.17 13.31 4.86
N ASN A 169 -0.59 14.51 5.05
CA ASN A 169 0.07 15.26 3.98
C ASN A 169 1.32 14.54 3.46
N LYS A 170 2.00 13.74 4.31
CA LYS A 170 3.19 12.98 3.91
C LYS A 170 2.90 11.89 2.89
N ILE A 171 1.65 11.42 2.83
CA ILE A 171 1.19 10.48 1.81
C ILE A 171 0.25 11.14 0.80
N MET A 172 0.30 12.46 0.67
CA MET A 172 -0.56 13.26 -0.21
C MET A 172 -2.06 12.99 0.00
N GLU A 173 -2.47 12.73 1.25
CA GLU A 173 -3.84 12.36 1.63
C GLU A 173 -4.41 11.17 0.82
N MET A 174 -3.55 10.30 0.28
CA MET A 174 -3.96 9.17 -0.56
C MET A 174 -4.71 8.13 0.26
N ARG A 175 -6.03 8.02 0.01
CA ARG A 175 -6.94 7.10 0.69
C ARG A 175 -6.85 5.68 0.13
N GLU A 176 -7.36 4.72 0.90
CA GLU A 176 -7.32 3.28 0.57
C GLU A 176 -7.90 2.99 -0.81
N GLU A 177 -9.03 3.59 -1.14
CA GLU A 177 -9.68 3.49 -2.45
C GLU A 177 -8.80 4.04 -3.59
N MET A 178 -8.02 5.10 -3.34
CA MET A 178 -7.13 5.70 -4.32
C MET A 178 -5.92 4.80 -4.58
N VAL A 179 -5.33 4.23 -3.52
CA VAL A 179 -4.26 3.22 -3.64
C VAL A 179 -4.76 2.01 -4.43
N GLY A 180 -5.97 1.55 -4.11
CA GLY A 180 -6.65 0.46 -4.81
C GLY A 180 -6.82 0.75 -6.31
N LEU A 181 -7.40 1.90 -6.64
CA LEU A 181 -7.62 2.33 -8.02
C LEU A 181 -6.31 2.52 -8.78
N LEU A 182 -5.31 3.14 -8.18
CA LEU A 182 -4.03 3.44 -8.80
C LEU A 182 -3.29 2.14 -9.18
N GLY A 183 -3.28 1.15 -8.30
CA GLY A 183 -2.70 -0.16 -8.59
C GLY A 183 -3.48 -0.96 -9.64
N CYS A 184 -4.81 -0.90 -9.63
CA CYS A 184 -5.65 -1.59 -10.63
C CYS A 184 -5.54 -0.95 -12.02
N TRP A 185 -5.67 0.38 -12.11
CA TRP A 185 -5.59 1.10 -13.39
C TRP A 185 -4.17 1.22 -13.93
N GLY A 186 -3.16 1.20 -13.05
CA GLY A 186 -1.76 1.02 -13.45
C GLY A 186 -1.45 -0.41 -13.93
N ASN A 187 -2.45 -1.30 -13.91
CA ASN A 187 -2.32 -2.73 -14.20
C ASN A 187 -1.15 -3.36 -13.45
N VAL A 188 -0.99 -3.04 -12.17
CA VAL A 188 0.15 -3.49 -11.36
C VAL A 188 -0.10 -4.91 -10.92
N HIS A 189 0.72 -5.83 -11.41
CA HIS A 189 0.61 -7.25 -11.16
C HIS A 189 1.98 -7.90 -11.07
N TYR A 190 2.01 -9.07 -10.44
CA TYR A 190 3.13 -9.98 -10.50
C TYR A 190 3.20 -10.66 -11.87
N SER A 191 4.39 -10.70 -12.46
CA SER A 191 4.71 -11.51 -13.62
C SER A 191 5.54 -12.71 -13.19
N GLU A 192 5.15 -13.92 -13.63
CA GLU A 192 5.98 -15.12 -13.50
C GLU A 192 7.19 -14.98 -14.43
N GLY A 193 8.26 -14.43 -13.89
CA GLY A 193 9.62 -14.65 -14.35
C GLY A 193 10.36 -15.37 -13.24
N GLY A 194 11.24 -16.30 -13.58
CA GLY A 194 12.11 -16.92 -12.58
C GLY A 194 12.78 -15.82 -11.76
N HIS A 195 12.79 -15.98 -10.43
CA HIS A 195 13.59 -15.17 -9.52
C HIS A 195 15.08 -15.51 -9.72
N ALA A 196 15.52 -15.53 -10.97
CA ALA A 196 16.91 -15.58 -11.30
C ALA A 196 17.44 -14.19 -10.94
N GLU A 197 18.12 -14.08 -9.80
CA GLU A 197 19.28 -13.20 -9.77
C GLU A 197 20.07 -13.47 -11.07
N LEU A 198 20.75 -12.46 -11.59
CA LEU A 198 21.47 -12.50 -12.88
C LEU A 198 22.54 -13.63 -13.03
N ASP A 199 22.58 -14.64 -12.15
CA ASP A 199 23.70 -15.53 -11.87
C ASP A 199 23.38 -17.03 -11.60
N ASP A 200 22.24 -17.60 -12.01
CA ASP A 200 22.13 -19.08 -12.04
C ASP A 200 22.90 -19.74 -13.21
N ALA A 201 23.56 -18.92 -14.05
CA ALA A 201 24.50 -19.40 -15.07
C ALA A 201 25.87 -19.71 -14.43
N PRO A 202 26.52 -20.84 -14.77
CA PRO A 202 27.85 -21.16 -14.25
C PRO A 202 28.82 -20.03 -14.58
N GLN A 203 29.56 -19.54 -13.57
CA GLN A 203 30.61 -18.53 -13.70
C GLN A 203 31.70 -19.02 -14.67
N THR A 204 31.49 -18.81 -15.96
CA THR A 204 32.59 -18.73 -16.93
C THR A 204 33.40 -17.50 -16.54
N THR A 205 34.73 -17.61 -16.46
CA THR A 205 35.62 -16.49 -16.14
C THR A 205 35.52 -15.42 -17.22
N LYS A 206 34.57 -14.49 -17.08
CA LYS A 206 34.45 -13.32 -17.94
C LYS A 206 35.59 -12.36 -17.60
N THR A 207 36.11 -11.69 -18.63
CA THR A 207 37.08 -10.61 -18.44
C THR A 207 36.38 -9.37 -17.87
N GLU A 208 37.11 -8.51 -17.14
CA GLU A 208 36.52 -7.27 -16.61
C GLU A 208 35.90 -6.40 -17.71
N GLN A 209 36.46 -6.42 -18.92
CA GLN A 209 35.92 -5.66 -20.05
C GLN A 209 34.56 -6.22 -20.53
N GLU A 210 34.41 -7.54 -20.58
CA GLU A 210 33.13 -8.18 -20.94
C GLU A 210 32.05 -7.86 -19.92
N GLU A 211 32.39 -7.82 -18.63
CA GLU A 211 31.44 -7.43 -17.57
C GLU A 211 31.02 -5.95 -17.68
N ILE A 212 31.96 -5.05 -18.00
CA ILE A 212 31.66 -3.63 -18.28
C ILE A 212 30.74 -3.50 -19.49
N ASP A 213 31.03 -4.23 -20.57
CA ASP A 213 30.22 -4.23 -21.78
C ASP A 213 28.80 -4.78 -21.51
N GLU A 214 28.63 -5.73 -20.59
CA GLU A 214 27.32 -6.23 -20.17
C GLU A 214 26.52 -5.23 -19.34
N VAL A 215 27.18 -4.47 -18.46
CA VAL A 215 26.54 -3.42 -17.64
C VAL A 215 26.06 -2.25 -18.50
N THR A 216 26.80 -1.93 -19.55
CA THR A 216 26.53 -0.78 -20.43
C THR A 216 25.57 -1.10 -21.57
N LYS A 217 25.36 -2.37 -21.91
CA LYS A 217 24.38 -2.79 -22.92
C LYS A 217 22.98 -2.88 -22.30
N PRO A 218 22.00 -2.11 -22.80
CA PRO A 218 20.62 -2.26 -22.34
C PRO A 218 20.12 -3.67 -22.63
N ARG A 219 19.57 -4.32 -21.62
CA ARG A 219 18.95 -5.65 -21.77
C ARG A 219 17.49 -5.51 -22.21
N GLN A 220 17.01 -6.49 -22.96
CA GLN A 220 15.58 -6.58 -23.24
C GLN A 220 14.84 -6.94 -21.94
N PRO A 221 13.66 -6.35 -21.69
CA PRO A 221 12.87 -6.66 -20.51
C PRO A 221 12.41 -8.12 -20.57
N GLU A 222 12.71 -8.89 -19.53
CA GLU A 222 12.30 -10.31 -19.41
C GLU A 222 10.95 -10.47 -18.69
N GLY A 223 10.36 -9.38 -18.18
CA GLY A 223 9.07 -9.36 -17.52
C GLY A 223 8.58 -7.95 -17.22
N THR A 224 7.60 -7.82 -16.33
CA THR A 224 6.98 -6.53 -16.02
C THR A 224 7.93 -5.60 -15.28
N ARG A 225 8.01 -4.36 -15.77
CA ARG A 225 8.74 -3.26 -15.15
C ARG A 225 7.89 -1.99 -15.18
N TYR A 226 7.87 -1.25 -14.08
CA TYR A 226 7.06 -0.05 -13.92
C TYR A 226 7.94 1.18 -13.74
N LEU A 227 7.57 2.29 -14.39
CA LEU A 227 8.06 3.62 -14.03
C LEU A 227 7.21 4.14 -12.87
N VAL A 228 7.87 4.64 -11.83
CA VAL A 228 7.21 5.14 -10.63
C VAL A 228 7.74 6.54 -10.31
N VAL A 229 6.85 7.48 -10.02
CA VAL A 229 7.21 8.78 -9.42
C VAL A 229 6.46 8.89 -8.10
N ASP A 230 7.19 9.01 -6.99
CA ASP A 230 6.62 8.91 -5.65
C ASP A 230 7.12 10.02 -4.69
N ASP A 231 6.22 10.93 -4.34
CA ASP A 231 6.40 11.94 -3.28
C ASP A 231 5.71 11.55 -1.96
N THR A 232 5.15 10.34 -1.86
CA THR A 232 4.45 9.82 -0.66
C THR A 232 5.39 9.18 0.37
N GLY A 233 6.70 9.44 0.23
CA GLY A 233 7.74 8.90 1.11
C GLY A 233 7.97 7.40 0.97
N GLY A 234 7.58 6.77 -0.14
CA GLY A 234 7.68 5.33 -0.36
C GLY A 234 6.39 4.56 -0.11
N PHE A 235 5.27 5.23 0.23
CA PHE A 235 3.99 4.55 0.43
C PHE A 235 3.42 3.98 -0.87
N LEU A 236 3.52 4.72 -1.98
CA LEU A 236 3.19 4.19 -3.31
C LEU A 236 4.10 3.01 -3.67
N VAL A 237 5.41 3.12 -3.44
CA VAL A 237 6.35 2.00 -3.68
C VAL A 237 5.95 0.76 -2.88
N ALA A 238 5.54 0.90 -1.61
CA ALA A 238 5.03 -0.22 -0.81
C ALA A 238 3.78 -0.84 -1.45
N ALA A 239 2.81 -0.02 -1.87
CA ALA A 239 1.58 -0.49 -2.51
C ALA A 239 1.85 -1.28 -3.80
N LEU A 240 2.81 -0.82 -4.61
CA LEU A 240 3.21 -1.51 -5.83
C LEU A 240 3.96 -2.82 -5.51
N ALA A 241 4.88 -2.78 -4.55
CA ALA A 241 5.62 -3.96 -4.10
C ALA A 241 4.71 -5.04 -3.52
N GLU A 242 3.65 -4.66 -2.78
CA GLU A 242 2.64 -5.60 -2.26
C GLU A 242 1.90 -6.30 -3.41
N ARG A 243 1.45 -5.54 -4.42
CA ARG A 243 0.74 -6.09 -5.59
C ARG A 243 1.62 -6.96 -6.49
N MET A 244 2.90 -6.66 -6.57
CA MET A 244 3.88 -7.51 -7.26
C MET A 244 4.35 -8.70 -6.41
N GLY A 245 3.85 -8.88 -5.18
CA GLY A 245 4.27 -9.98 -4.30
C GLY A 245 5.72 -9.89 -3.83
N VAL A 246 6.33 -8.70 -3.88
CA VAL A 246 7.72 -8.43 -3.45
C VAL A 246 7.77 -8.06 -1.97
N LEU A 247 6.77 -7.34 -1.47
CA LEU A 247 6.81 -6.75 -0.11
C LEU A 247 6.86 -7.79 1.01
N TYR A 248 6.18 -8.92 0.83
CA TYR A 248 6.12 -10.02 1.80
C TYR A 248 6.71 -11.27 1.16
N PRO A 249 7.90 -11.74 1.61
CA PRO A 249 8.42 -13.02 1.16
C PRO A 249 7.38 -14.11 1.41
N ARG A 250 7.11 -14.94 0.41
CA ARG A 250 6.37 -16.18 0.66
C ARG A 250 7.27 -17.07 1.49
N ASP A 251 6.85 -17.43 2.70
CA ASP A 251 7.54 -18.45 3.49
C ASP A 251 7.60 -19.72 2.63
N VAL A 252 8.79 -20.07 2.14
CA VAL A 252 9.04 -21.36 1.48
C VAL A 252 9.15 -22.44 2.56
N GLU A 253 8.15 -22.54 3.44
CA GLU A 253 7.93 -23.70 4.31
C GLU A 253 6.87 -24.58 3.63
N GLY A 254 7.35 -25.38 2.69
CA GLY A 254 6.51 -26.28 1.91
C GLY A 254 7.34 -26.99 0.85
N GLY A 255 8.44 -27.62 1.28
CA GLY A 255 9.16 -28.56 0.44
C GLY A 255 8.15 -29.52 -0.18
N VAL A 256 8.12 -29.51 -1.51
CA VAL A 256 7.41 -30.44 -2.37
C VAL A 256 7.67 -31.85 -1.84
N VAL A 257 6.68 -32.45 -1.19
CA VAL A 257 6.67 -33.90 -0.99
C VAL A 257 6.34 -34.46 -2.35
N ASP A 258 7.39 -34.89 -3.03
CA ASP A 258 7.37 -35.57 -4.32
C ASP A 258 6.29 -36.66 -4.32
N GLY A 259 5.24 -36.42 -5.09
CA GLY A 259 4.14 -37.35 -5.30
C GLY A 259 4.56 -38.44 -6.29
N SER A 260 5.60 -39.21 -5.96
CA SER A 260 5.92 -40.42 -6.72
C SER A 260 5.09 -41.58 -6.18
N GLN A 261 4.12 -42.01 -6.99
CA GLN A 261 3.37 -43.24 -6.81
C GLN A 261 4.30 -44.45 -6.64
N GLY A 262 4.12 -45.18 -5.55
CA GLY A 262 4.73 -46.49 -5.32
C GLY A 262 3.80 -47.31 -4.43
N SER A 263 2.96 -48.12 -5.08
CA SER A 263 2.09 -49.12 -4.46
C SER A 263 2.85 -50.10 -3.57
N GLN A 264 2.37 -50.35 -2.33
CA GLN A 264 2.29 -51.70 -1.75
C GLN A 264 1.47 -51.73 -0.44
N ASP A 265 0.86 -52.90 -0.23
CA ASP A 265 -0.24 -53.26 0.66
C ASP A 265 -0.05 -53.08 2.20
N SER A 266 -1.21 -52.91 2.85
CA SER A 266 -1.66 -53.15 4.25
C SER A 266 -0.90 -54.19 5.11
N PRO A 267 -1.12 -54.34 6.45
CA PRO A 267 -2.15 -53.71 7.30
C PRO A 267 -1.75 -53.26 8.75
N THR A 268 -2.57 -52.37 9.30
CA THR A 268 -3.07 -52.24 10.69
C THR A 268 -2.23 -52.71 11.90
N LYS A 269 -1.88 -51.78 12.81
CA LYS A 269 -1.89 -52.01 14.28
C LYS A 269 -1.88 -50.69 15.08
N LEU A 270 -2.94 -50.46 15.84
CA LEU A 270 -3.04 -49.49 16.96
C LEU A 270 -2.53 -50.15 18.27
N PRO A 271 -2.38 -49.39 19.39
CA PRO A 271 -1.15 -48.86 19.97
C PRO A 271 -0.70 -49.69 21.21
N PRO A 272 0.23 -49.18 22.05
CA PRO A 272 -0.12 -49.23 23.47
C PRO A 272 0.19 -47.93 24.24
N LYS A 273 -0.73 -47.66 25.18
CA LYS A 273 -0.59 -46.78 26.34
C LYS A 273 0.39 -47.38 27.36
N THR A 274 1.14 -46.52 28.05
CA THR A 274 1.49 -46.63 29.49
C THR A 274 1.95 -45.24 29.96
N THR A 275 1.12 -44.51 30.72
CA THR A 275 1.07 -44.40 32.21
C THR A 275 2.27 -43.72 32.86
N GLY A 276 2.05 -42.45 33.24
CA GLY A 276 2.28 -41.83 34.57
C GLY A 276 3.65 -41.93 35.24
N SER A 277 4.23 -40.76 35.56
CA SER A 277 4.76 -40.48 36.91
C SER A 277 4.99 -38.98 37.08
N GLU A 278 4.85 -38.54 38.33
CA GLU A 278 4.69 -37.21 38.85
C GLU A 278 5.96 -36.34 38.88
N ALA A 279 5.69 -35.02 38.85
CA ALA A 279 6.33 -33.90 39.54
C ALA A 279 7.71 -34.09 40.21
N LYS A 280 8.62 -33.16 39.94
CA LYS A 280 9.29 -32.41 41.01
C LYS A 280 9.77 -31.03 40.58
N GLU A 281 9.37 -30.10 41.43
CA GLU A 281 9.66 -28.69 41.55
C GLU A 281 11.05 -28.49 42.19
N THR A 282 11.87 -27.55 41.69
CA THR A 282 12.80 -26.81 42.55
C THR A 282 13.24 -25.47 41.94
N VAL A 283 12.58 -24.41 42.45
CA VAL A 283 13.13 -23.21 43.10
C VAL A 283 14.14 -22.29 42.37
N MET A 284 13.70 -21.03 42.32
CA MET A 284 14.33 -19.77 41.94
C MET A 284 15.51 -19.33 42.82
N ALA A 285 16.35 -18.43 42.29
CA ALA A 285 16.90 -17.30 43.05
C ALA A 285 17.17 -16.11 42.11
N ASP A 286 16.31 -15.08 42.19
CA ASP A 286 16.59 -13.69 42.60
C ASP A 286 17.97 -13.08 42.31
N THR A 287 18.15 -11.79 42.00
CA THR A 287 17.32 -10.60 41.82
C THR A 287 18.31 -9.49 41.39
N ALA A 288 17.91 -8.58 40.50
CA ALA A 288 18.04 -7.12 40.67
C ALA A 288 18.22 -6.34 39.35
N ASN A 289 17.31 -5.37 39.19
CA ASN A 289 17.47 -4.05 38.54
C ASN A 289 17.91 -3.96 37.08
N ILE A 290 16.96 -3.66 36.19
CA ILE A 290 17.20 -2.76 35.04
C ILE A 290 16.03 -1.78 34.89
N SER A 291 16.33 -0.54 35.27
CA SER A 291 15.71 0.71 34.82
C SER A 291 15.86 0.88 33.30
N GLN A 292 14.93 1.60 32.66
CA GLN A 292 14.98 2.22 31.31
C GLN A 292 16.10 1.78 30.35
N PRO A 293 15.81 1.38 29.09
CA PRO A 293 16.84 1.48 28.07
C PRO A 293 16.98 2.95 27.66
N ASP A 294 17.86 3.65 28.39
CA ASP A 294 18.69 4.68 27.79
C ASP A 294 19.42 4.08 26.58
N LEU A 295 19.59 4.94 25.57
CA LEU A 295 20.40 4.72 24.39
C LEU A 295 21.69 3.95 24.74
N VAL A 296 21.81 2.73 24.24
CA VAL A 296 23.04 1.94 24.41
C VAL A 296 24.19 2.71 23.78
N PRO A 297 25.29 3.00 24.52
CA PRO A 297 26.43 3.67 23.93
C PRO A 297 27.00 2.78 22.82
N SER A 298 27.21 3.39 21.65
CA SER A 298 27.73 2.76 20.45
C SER A 298 28.98 1.93 20.75
N VAL A 299 28.86 0.61 20.69
CA VAL A 299 30.02 -0.28 20.58
C VAL A 299 30.74 0.13 19.30
N LYS A 300 32.01 0.57 19.41
CA LYS A 300 32.84 0.92 18.25
C LYS A 300 33.09 -0.35 17.43
N ARG A 301 32.25 -0.54 16.43
CA ARG A 301 32.41 -1.53 15.36
C ARG A 301 33.33 -0.96 14.29
N ASP A 302 34.02 -1.84 13.57
CA ASP A 302 34.75 -1.42 12.37
C ASP A 302 33.80 -1.13 11.20
N HIS A 303 34.35 -0.69 10.06
CA HIS A 303 33.56 -0.28 8.87
C HIS A 303 32.73 -1.42 8.26
N ASP A 304 33.02 -2.66 8.64
CA ASP A 304 32.35 -3.88 8.15
C ASP A 304 31.40 -4.49 9.20
N GLY A 305 31.20 -3.83 10.35
CA GLY A 305 30.22 -4.23 11.36
C GLY A 305 30.68 -5.30 12.36
N ASN A 306 31.97 -5.66 12.37
CA ASN A 306 32.52 -6.63 13.31
C ASN A 306 32.84 -6.01 14.67
N LEU A 307 32.76 -6.83 15.72
CA LEU A 307 33.15 -6.46 17.08
C LEU A 307 34.68 -6.39 17.19
N LYS A 308 35.20 -5.33 17.80
CA LYS A 308 36.61 -5.23 18.19
C LYS A 308 36.81 -5.92 19.54
N ASP A 309 37.51 -7.04 19.54
CA ASP A 309 37.99 -7.69 20.77
C ASP A 309 39.26 -6.98 21.26
N ASP A 310 39.11 -6.10 22.25
CA ASP A 310 40.24 -5.57 23.03
C ASP A 310 40.22 -6.22 24.43
N ALA A 311 41.06 -7.25 24.64
CA ALA A 311 41.83 -7.48 25.87
C ALA A 311 42.52 -8.86 25.89
N ALA A 312 43.84 -8.85 26.09
CA ALA A 312 44.65 -10.01 26.40
C ALA A 312 44.34 -10.55 27.82
N ARG A 313 44.12 -11.86 27.95
CA ARG A 313 44.30 -12.63 29.19
C ARG A 313 44.66 -14.10 28.90
N PRO A 314 45.36 -14.78 29.82
CA PRO A 314 46.40 -15.76 29.50
C PRO A 314 45.87 -17.18 29.28
N GLU A 315 46.73 -17.97 28.62
CA GLU A 315 46.53 -19.34 28.18
C GLU A 315 46.07 -20.30 29.30
N SER A 316 44.92 -20.92 29.09
CA SER A 316 44.53 -22.17 29.74
C SER A 316 44.33 -23.24 28.66
N THR A 317 45.20 -24.25 28.68
CA THR A 317 45.17 -25.43 27.81
C THR A 317 44.04 -26.38 28.25
N ASP A 318 42.83 -26.17 27.74
CA ASP A 318 41.88 -27.21 27.32
C ASP A 318 40.54 -26.56 26.95
N GLY A 319 40.17 -26.64 25.67
CA GLY A 319 38.91 -26.08 25.13
C GLY A 319 38.56 -26.68 23.77
N PRO A 320 37.25 -26.78 23.44
CA PRO A 320 36.73 -27.63 22.37
C PRO A 320 37.04 -27.09 20.96
N GLN A 321 37.08 -28.01 19.99
CA GLN A 321 37.47 -27.77 18.61
C GLN A 321 36.76 -26.56 17.98
N PRO A 322 37.46 -25.75 17.15
CA PRO A 322 36.90 -24.55 16.56
C PRO A 322 35.77 -24.92 15.60
N LEU A 323 34.58 -24.35 15.83
CA LEU A 323 33.48 -24.34 14.87
C LEU A 323 34.02 -23.82 13.54
N LYS A 324 33.96 -24.67 12.50
CA LYS A 324 34.34 -24.31 11.13
C LYS A 324 33.66 -22.99 10.76
N ARG A 325 34.44 -21.92 10.58
CA ARG A 325 33.97 -20.68 9.97
C ARG A 325 33.24 -21.05 8.69
N ARG A 326 31.94 -20.72 8.60
CA ARG A 326 31.17 -20.87 7.35
C ARG A 326 32.00 -20.21 6.24
N ALA A 327 32.27 -20.94 5.17
CA ALA A 327 32.98 -20.40 4.02
C ALA A 327 32.21 -19.17 3.55
N HIS A 328 32.85 -17.99 3.58
CA HIS A 328 32.23 -16.81 2.99
C HIS A 328 32.02 -17.09 1.50
N PRO A 329 30.83 -16.78 0.96
CA PRO A 329 30.62 -16.90 -0.48
C PRO A 329 31.68 -16.11 -1.23
N PRO A 330 32.11 -16.57 -2.43
CA PRO A 330 33.09 -15.87 -3.23
C PRO A 330 32.64 -14.42 -3.45
N ARG A 331 33.60 -13.49 -3.39
CA ARG A 331 33.30 -12.07 -3.63
C ARG A 331 32.79 -11.91 -5.06
N ARG A 332 31.57 -11.38 -5.22
CA ARG A 332 31.01 -11.02 -6.54
C ARG A 332 31.84 -9.91 -7.17
N SER A 333 31.84 -9.84 -8.50
CA SER A 333 32.50 -8.77 -9.25
C SER A 333 31.97 -7.39 -8.85
N ASP A 334 32.81 -6.35 -9.00
CA ASP A 334 32.38 -4.96 -8.82
C ASP A 334 31.34 -4.52 -9.87
N PHE A 335 31.22 -5.24 -10.98
CA PHE A 335 30.26 -4.99 -12.05
C PHE A 335 29.01 -5.88 -11.95
N HIS A 336 28.92 -6.71 -10.93
CA HIS A 336 27.71 -7.49 -10.66
C HIS A 336 26.53 -6.56 -10.38
N ILE A 337 25.44 -6.75 -11.13
CA ILE A 337 24.19 -6.01 -10.98
C ILE A 337 23.22 -6.82 -10.12
N PRO A 338 22.83 -6.32 -8.93
CA PRO A 338 22.03 -7.10 -7.98
C PRO A 338 20.52 -6.96 -8.22
N TYR A 339 20.09 -6.48 -9.39
CA TYR A 339 18.67 -6.24 -9.66
C TYR A 339 17.99 -7.48 -10.26
N ALA A 340 16.74 -7.70 -9.85
CA ALA A 340 15.88 -8.70 -10.44
C ALA A 340 15.61 -8.39 -11.93
N THR A 341 15.41 -9.42 -12.74
CA THR A 341 15.09 -9.26 -14.17
C THR A 341 13.61 -8.97 -14.42
N THR A 342 12.75 -9.27 -13.46
CA THR A 342 11.29 -9.10 -13.53
C THR A 342 10.74 -8.44 -12.27
N ASN A 343 9.51 -7.92 -12.34
CA ASN A 343 8.81 -7.29 -11.22
C ASN A 343 9.59 -6.10 -10.63
N THR A 344 10.11 -5.24 -11.49
CA THR A 344 10.95 -4.11 -11.06
C THR A 344 10.20 -2.78 -11.09
N MET A 345 10.63 -1.87 -10.21
CA MET A 345 10.16 -0.48 -10.15
C MET A 345 11.34 0.44 -10.37
N THR A 346 11.31 1.22 -11.45
CA THR A 346 12.25 2.33 -11.63
C THR A 346 11.63 3.58 -11.02
N LEU A 347 12.15 3.98 -9.86
CA LEU A 347 11.66 5.12 -9.09
C LEU A 347 12.39 6.40 -9.53
N VAL A 348 11.68 7.30 -10.21
CA VAL A 348 12.17 8.62 -10.58
C VAL A 348 11.92 9.61 -9.44
N HIS A 349 12.96 10.31 -8.98
CA HIS A 349 12.87 11.22 -7.84
C HIS A 349 13.58 12.57 -8.06
N THR A 350 13.20 13.58 -7.28
CA THR A 350 13.69 14.97 -7.37
C THR A 350 14.99 15.22 -6.61
N ASN A 351 15.12 14.64 -5.43
CA ASN A 351 16.25 14.90 -4.54
C ASN A 351 17.49 14.08 -4.95
N GLY A 352 18.65 14.36 -4.33
CA GLY A 352 19.86 13.54 -4.56
C GLY A 352 19.73 12.09 -4.09
N GLN A 353 18.77 11.79 -3.22
CA GLN A 353 18.38 10.45 -2.80
C GLN A 353 16.84 10.37 -2.76
N PRO A 354 16.24 9.21 -3.06
CA PRO A 354 14.79 9.04 -2.96
C PRO A 354 14.33 9.11 -1.50
N ASN A 355 13.18 9.73 -1.25
CA ASN A 355 12.56 9.71 0.07
C ASN A 355 11.74 8.42 0.24
N LEU A 356 12.28 7.46 0.98
CA LEU A 356 11.67 6.14 1.24
C LEU A 356 11.33 5.92 2.72
N THR A 357 11.11 7.01 3.47
CA THR A 357 10.92 6.95 4.93
C THR A 357 9.70 6.15 5.39
N ALA A 358 8.65 6.03 4.57
CA ALA A 358 7.49 5.18 4.85
C ALA A 358 7.86 3.69 4.80
N LEU A 359 8.83 3.29 3.98
CA LEU A 359 9.27 1.90 3.86
C LEU A 359 9.91 1.34 5.16
N ASN A 360 10.32 2.22 6.09
CA ASN A 360 10.78 1.82 7.42
C ASN A 360 9.72 1.02 8.19
N TYR A 361 8.43 1.25 7.95
CA TYR A 361 7.34 0.50 8.59
C TYR A 361 7.27 -0.96 8.14
N TRP A 362 7.86 -1.27 6.97
CA TRP A 362 8.04 -2.62 6.44
C TRP A 362 9.46 -3.16 6.67
N GLY A 363 10.29 -2.47 7.45
CA GLY A 363 11.64 -2.91 7.78
C GLY A 363 12.68 -2.65 6.67
N TYR A 364 12.36 -1.83 5.68
CA TYR A 364 13.32 -1.38 4.67
C TYR A 364 13.93 -0.03 5.07
N ASP A 365 15.23 -0.04 5.35
CA ASP A 365 16.03 1.17 5.60
C ASP A 365 16.95 1.46 4.40
N SER A 366 16.67 2.54 3.67
CA SER A 366 17.47 2.97 2.51
C SER A 366 18.92 3.34 2.88
N ASN A 367 19.18 3.71 4.13
CA ASN A 367 20.52 4.06 4.60
C ASN A 367 21.33 2.82 5.03
N ASN A 368 20.66 1.72 5.35
CA ASN A 368 21.28 0.47 5.75
C ASN A 368 20.65 -0.74 5.02
N PRO A 369 20.81 -0.82 3.69
CA PRO A 369 20.11 -1.80 2.85
C PRO A 369 20.49 -3.26 3.12
N ASN A 370 21.62 -3.51 3.79
CA ASN A 370 22.18 -4.85 3.96
C ASN A 370 21.86 -5.50 5.32
N HIS A 371 21.05 -4.87 6.17
CA HIS A 371 20.88 -5.36 7.55
C HIS A 371 19.46 -5.13 8.12
N PRO A 372 18.59 -6.16 8.13
CA PRO A 372 18.62 -7.39 7.32
C PRO A 372 18.30 -7.11 5.83
N PRO A 373 18.73 -7.98 4.89
CA PRO A 373 18.42 -7.81 3.47
C PRO A 373 16.91 -7.88 3.25
N HIS A 374 16.37 -6.88 2.56
CA HIS A 374 14.93 -6.73 2.33
C HIS A 374 14.61 -7.00 0.85
N PRO A 375 13.52 -7.75 0.53
CA PRO A 375 13.17 -8.12 -0.85
C PRO A 375 13.14 -6.95 -1.84
N ILE A 376 12.57 -5.81 -1.44
CA ILE A 376 12.52 -4.58 -2.27
C ILE A 376 13.88 -4.16 -2.84
N HIS A 377 15.00 -4.46 -2.16
CA HIS A 377 16.32 -3.99 -2.57
C HIS A 377 16.67 -4.35 -4.02
N ASP A 378 16.29 -5.55 -4.46
CA ASP A 378 16.65 -6.05 -5.80
C ASP A 378 15.59 -5.66 -6.84
N HIS A 379 14.43 -5.18 -6.41
CA HIS A 379 13.31 -4.78 -7.28
C HIS A 379 13.18 -3.26 -7.44
N LEU A 380 13.86 -2.45 -6.63
CA LEU A 380 13.77 -0.99 -6.65
C LEU A 380 15.02 -0.34 -7.26
N LEU A 381 14.84 0.32 -8.40
CA LEU A 381 15.88 1.00 -9.15
C LEU A 381 15.70 2.52 -9.04
N PRO A 382 16.33 3.21 -8.08
CA PRO A 382 16.19 4.65 -7.91
C PRO A 382 16.98 5.42 -8.98
N LEU A 383 16.34 6.43 -9.55
CA LEU A 383 16.87 7.28 -10.61
C LEU A 383 16.48 8.74 -10.35
N SER A 384 17.43 9.67 -10.37
CA SER A 384 17.08 11.10 -10.26
C SER A 384 16.63 11.68 -11.60
N TRP A 385 15.80 12.74 -11.59
CA TRP A 385 15.44 13.47 -12.81
C TRP A 385 16.66 13.96 -13.60
N LEU A 386 17.74 14.39 -12.91
CA LEU A 386 19.00 14.77 -13.55
C LEU A 386 19.60 13.60 -14.34
N GLN A 387 19.67 12.42 -13.72
CA GLN A 387 20.21 11.23 -14.37
C GLN A 387 19.34 10.73 -15.53
N LEU A 388 18.03 10.94 -15.47
CA LEU A 388 17.14 10.56 -16.56
C LEU A 388 17.28 11.50 -17.77
N LEU A 389 17.19 12.81 -17.53
CA LEU A 389 17.10 13.83 -18.57
C LEU A 389 18.47 14.20 -19.13
N GLU A 390 19.46 14.36 -18.26
CA GLU A 390 20.79 14.87 -18.61
C GLU A 390 21.90 14.05 -17.92
N PRO A 391 22.02 12.74 -18.23
CA PRO A 391 22.90 11.83 -17.51
C PRO A 391 24.38 12.24 -17.52
N ASN A 392 24.83 12.93 -18.56
CA ASN A 392 26.21 13.39 -18.68
C ASN A 392 26.62 14.43 -17.61
N PHE A 393 25.66 15.13 -17.02
CA PHE A 393 25.91 16.08 -15.92
C PHE A 393 26.04 15.39 -14.56
N ASP A 394 25.60 14.13 -14.42
CA ASP A 394 25.89 13.35 -13.23
C ASP A 394 27.31 12.79 -13.30
N SER A 395 28.16 13.26 -12.39
CA SER A 395 29.56 12.81 -12.27
C SER A 395 29.68 11.29 -12.08
N VAL A 396 28.69 10.66 -11.44
CA VAL A 396 28.71 9.20 -11.19
C VAL A 396 28.45 8.42 -12.46
N TYR A 397 27.62 8.94 -13.37
CA TYR A 397 27.35 8.31 -14.67
C TYR A 397 28.46 8.59 -15.70
N SER A 398 28.95 9.83 -15.76
CA SER A 398 29.90 10.26 -16.80
C SER A 398 31.35 9.85 -16.54
N THR A 399 31.75 9.68 -15.29
CA THR A 399 33.15 9.38 -14.93
C THR A 399 33.38 7.89 -14.78
N GLU A 400 33.95 7.24 -15.80
CA GLU A 400 34.36 5.85 -15.72
C GLU A 400 35.47 5.64 -14.66
N PRO A 401 35.32 4.68 -13.75
CA PRO A 401 36.31 4.43 -12.71
C PRO A 401 37.60 3.86 -13.31
N PRO A 402 38.78 4.34 -12.91
CA PRO A 402 40.05 3.89 -13.48
C PRO A 402 40.31 2.42 -13.16
N VAL A 403 40.75 1.65 -14.16
CA VAL A 403 41.18 0.26 -13.99
C VAL A 403 42.57 0.21 -13.37
N LYS A 404 42.75 -0.64 -12.35
CA LYS A 404 44.03 -0.89 -11.64
C LYS A 404 44.25 -2.38 -11.48
N SER A 405 45.51 -2.80 -11.49
CA SER A 405 45.87 -4.21 -11.32
C SER A 405 45.47 -4.70 -9.93
N ALA A 406 45.20 -6.00 -9.80
CA ALA A 406 44.85 -6.62 -8.53
C ALA A 406 45.96 -6.42 -7.47
N ASP A 407 47.23 -6.48 -7.89
CA ASP A 407 48.40 -6.28 -7.03
C ASP A 407 48.48 -4.84 -6.51
N ASP A 408 48.22 -3.85 -7.38
CA ASP A 408 48.19 -2.43 -7.00
C ASP A 408 47.10 -2.16 -5.96
N VAL A 409 45.89 -2.70 -6.18
CA VAL A 409 44.75 -2.52 -5.27
C VAL A 409 44.99 -3.24 -3.94
N ALA A 410 45.65 -4.40 -3.96
CA ALA A 410 46.03 -5.16 -2.77
C ALA A 410 47.05 -4.40 -1.91
N SER A 411 47.96 -3.66 -2.53
CA SER A 411 48.98 -2.84 -1.85
C SER A 411 48.42 -1.63 -1.09
N TRP A 412 47.18 -1.21 -1.38
CA TRP A 412 46.59 -0.01 -0.80
C TRP A 412 46.10 -0.22 0.63
N LYS A 413 46.08 0.87 1.41
CA LYS A 413 45.43 0.92 2.72
C LYS A 413 43.95 0.49 2.61
N PRO A 414 43.38 -0.20 3.62
CA PRO A 414 42.02 -0.74 3.58
C PRO A 414 40.94 0.27 3.16
N ASN A 415 40.99 1.50 3.67
CA ASN A 415 40.03 2.56 3.31
C ASN A 415 40.10 2.92 1.81
N ARG A 416 41.31 3.07 1.25
CA ARG A 416 41.51 3.39 -0.18
C ARG A 416 41.02 2.23 -1.05
N ARG A 417 41.32 0.99 -0.66
CA ARG A 417 40.84 -0.22 -1.33
C ARG A 417 39.31 -0.34 -1.30
N GLY A 418 38.69 -0.13 -0.14
CA GLY A 418 37.22 -0.14 -0.01
C GLY A 418 36.55 0.94 -0.86
N ASN A 419 37.11 2.16 -0.86
CA ASN A 419 36.60 3.26 -1.68
C ASN A 419 36.70 3.00 -3.19
N TYR A 420 37.76 2.33 -3.64
CA TYR A 420 37.93 1.94 -5.04
C TYR A 420 36.81 1.03 -5.53
N HIS A 421 36.59 -0.08 -4.82
CA HIS A 421 35.54 -1.03 -5.17
C HIS A 421 34.13 -0.43 -5.02
N ARG A 422 33.90 0.42 -4.00
CA ARG A 422 32.61 1.12 -3.83
C ARG A 422 32.32 2.09 -4.98
N LYS A 423 33.33 2.79 -5.50
CA LYS A 423 33.17 3.68 -6.67
C LYS A 423 32.82 2.88 -7.92
N ARG A 424 33.48 1.75 -8.16
CA ARG A 424 33.18 0.85 -9.29
C ARG A 424 31.75 0.29 -9.23
N ARG A 425 31.34 -0.28 -8.09
CA ARG A 425 29.97 -0.76 -7.89
C ARG A 425 28.91 0.33 -8.01
N ARG A 426 29.21 1.55 -7.54
CA ARG A 426 28.27 2.67 -7.66
C ARG A 426 28.14 3.12 -9.12
N TRP A 427 29.24 3.25 -9.83
CA TRP A 427 29.26 3.58 -11.26
C TRP A 427 28.50 2.53 -12.08
N ALA A 428 28.81 1.24 -11.88
CA ALA A 428 28.17 0.14 -12.60
C ALA A 428 26.64 0.12 -12.41
N ARG A 429 26.17 0.22 -11.15
CA ARG A 429 24.73 0.30 -10.85
C ARG A 429 24.08 1.54 -11.46
N THR A 430 24.74 2.70 -11.38
CA THR A 430 24.19 3.95 -11.92
C THR A 430 24.07 3.89 -13.44
N ARG A 431 25.10 3.39 -14.11
CA ARG A 431 25.10 3.13 -15.57
C ARG A 431 23.97 2.19 -15.96
N TYR A 432 23.90 1.04 -15.30
CA TYR A 432 22.83 0.07 -15.54
C TYR A 432 21.44 0.70 -15.39
N ILE A 433 21.15 1.40 -14.29
CA ILE A 433 19.83 2.01 -14.07
C ILE A 433 19.50 3.03 -15.16
N VAL A 434 20.44 3.93 -15.50
CA VAL A 434 20.21 4.99 -16.49
C VAL A 434 20.03 4.40 -17.89
N ASP A 435 20.98 3.60 -18.34
CA ASP A 435 21.00 3.05 -19.71
C ASP A 435 19.80 2.10 -19.91
N ASN A 436 19.46 1.27 -18.91
CA ASN A 436 18.27 0.42 -18.93
C ASN A 436 16.96 1.20 -18.88
N THR A 437 16.93 2.38 -18.25
CA THR A 437 15.73 3.24 -18.22
C THR A 437 15.54 3.96 -19.55
N GLN A 438 16.62 4.51 -20.13
CA GLN A 438 16.56 5.21 -21.42
C GLN A 438 16.20 4.29 -22.59
N ALA A 439 16.51 3.00 -22.49
CA ALA A 439 16.07 1.99 -23.45
C ALA A 439 14.54 1.81 -23.49
N GLY A 440 13.81 2.25 -22.46
CA GLY A 440 12.35 2.17 -22.38
C GLY A 440 11.84 0.74 -22.22
N GLY A 441 10.64 0.48 -22.75
CA GLY A 441 9.98 -0.82 -22.63
C GLY A 441 9.29 -1.04 -21.29
N PHE A 442 8.75 0.01 -20.69
CA PHE A 442 8.00 -0.08 -19.44
C PHE A 442 6.54 -0.41 -19.67
N SER A 443 6.04 -1.39 -18.91
CA SER A 443 4.66 -1.92 -19.01
C SER A 443 3.63 -1.01 -18.34
N GLY A 444 4.06 -0.08 -17.50
CA GLY A 444 3.19 0.92 -16.91
C GLY A 444 3.92 2.09 -16.28
N LEU A 445 3.19 3.18 -16.11
CA LEU A 445 3.59 4.39 -15.39
C LEU A 445 2.62 4.63 -14.24
N VAL A 446 3.14 4.71 -13.02
CA VAL A 446 2.36 5.04 -11.83
C VAL A 446 2.96 6.25 -11.13
N VAL A 447 2.15 7.30 -10.92
CA VAL A 447 2.62 8.58 -10.37
C VAL A 447 1.78 8.99 -9.18
N ALA A 448 2.43 9.34 -8.08
CA ALA A 448 1.87 10.12 -6.98
C ALA A 448 2.90 11.20 -6.64
N SER A 449 2.77 12.37 -7.27
CA SER A 449 3.72 13.47 -7.11
C SER A 449 3.02 14.82 -7.02
N THR A 450 3.69 15.75 -6.36
CA THR A 450 3.30 17.17 -6.29
C THR A 450 3.73 17.97 -7.52
N MET A 451 4.55 17.37 -8.41
CA MET A 451 4.96 17.98 -9.67
C MET A 451 3.80 18.13 -10.64
N ASP A 452 3.92 19.07 -11.58
CA ASP A 452 2.99 19.20 -12.69
C ASP A 452 2.97 17.91 -13.53
N PRO A 453 1.82 17.23 -13.67
CA PRO A 453 1.76 15.94 -14.34
C PRO A 453 2.06 16.03 -15.84
N ILE A 454 1.84 17.20 -16.47
CA ILE A 454 2.21 17.43 -17.88
C ILE A 454 3.73 17.36 -18.04
N SER A 455 4.45 18.08 -17.19
CA SER A 455 5.92 18.08 -17.15
C SER A 455 6.50 16.70 -16.80
N VAL A 456 5.85 15.94 -15.93
CA VAL A 456 6.23 14.55 -15.59
C VAL A 456 6.05 13.61 -16.79
N LEU A 457 4.94 13.72 -17.52
CA LEU A 457 4.65 12.84 -18.65
C LEU A 457 5.53 13.08 -19.87
N ARG A 458 5.97 14.33 -20.11
CA ARG A 458 6.78 14.68 -21.28
C ARG A 458 8.01 13.76 -21.49
N PRO A 459 8.90 13.56 -20.51
CA PRO A 459 10.03 12.64 -20.65
C PRO A 459 9.69 11.16 -20.41
N LEU A 460 8.59 10.84 -19.73
CA LEU A 460 8.27 9.46 -19.33
C LEU A 460 7.39 8.72 -20.35
N LEU A 461 6.48 9.40 -21.05
CA LEU A 461 5.62 8.79 -22.07
C LEU A 461 6.38 8.05 -23.19
N PRO A 462 7.52 8.57 -23.70
CA PRO A 462 8.28 7.88 -24.73
C PRO A 462 8.94 6.58 -24.25
N LEU A 463 9.14 6.41 -22.94
CA LEU A 463 9.76 5.23 -22.34
C LEU A 463 8.78 4.06 -22.20
N LEU A 464 7.47 4.32 -22.31
CA LEU A 464 6.42 3.32 -22.17
C LEU A 464 6.24 2.50 -23.44
N GLU A 465 5.98 1.20 -23.26
CA GLU A 465 5.62 0.34 -24.38
C GLU A 465 4.22 0.65 -24.93
N GLY A 466 3.94 0.21 -26.17
CA GLY A 466 2.61 0.37 -26.74
C GLY A 466 1.61 -0.50 -25.95
N GLY A 467 0.51 0.09 -25.48
CA GLY A 467 -0.47 -0.58 -24.63
C GLY A 467 -0.17 -0.48 -23.13
N ALA A 468 0.94 0.15 -22.72
CA ALA A 468 1.24 0.37 -21.31
C ALA A 468 0.16 1.21 -20.60
N ALA A 469 -0.13 0.86 -19.36
CA ALA A 469 -1.08 1.60 -18.54
C ALA A 469 -0.43 2.86 -17.92
N VAL A 470 -1.16 3.97 -17.90
CA VAL A 470 -0.75 5.21 -17.23
C VAL A 470 -1.77 5.53 -16.15
N ALA A 471 -1.33 5.61 -14.90
CA ALA A 471 -2.17 5.96 -13.77
C ALA A 471 -1.48 7.04 -12.90
N ILE A 472 -2.14 8.18 -12.72
CA ILE A 472 -1.58 9.35 -12.03
C ILE A 472 -2.56 9.80 -10.95
N TYR A 473 -2.10 9.77 -9.71
CA TYR A 473 -2.83 10.27 -8.54
C TYR A 473 -2.54 11.75 -8.32
N SER A 474 -3.58 12.51 -7.98
CA SER A 474 -3.45 13.85 -7.41
C SER A 474 -4.54 14.09 -6.36
N PRO A 475 -4.26 14.85 -5.28
CA PRO A 475 -5.29 15.25 -4.32
C PRO A 475 -6.33 16.19 -4.94
N HIS A 476 -5.96 16.89 -6.02
CA HIS A 476 -6.73 17.94 -6.67
C HIS A 476 -7.09 17.53 -8.10
N VAL A 477 -8.27 17.94 -8.58
CA VAL A 477 -8.76 17.54 -9.92
C VAL A 477 -8.20 18.44 -11.02
N GLU A 478 -7.85 19.68 -10.69
CA GLU A 478 -7.51 20.75 -11.62
C GLU A 478 -6.25 20.42 -12.44
N SER A 479 -5.22 19.88 -11.79
CA SER A 479 -3.99 19.43 -12.44
C SER A 479 -4.25 18.28 -13.43
N LEU A 480 -5.11 17.34 -13.05
CA LEU A 480 -5.49 16.20 -13.89
C LEU A 480 -6.44 16.60 -15.03
N ALA A 481 -7.29 17.60 -14.82
CA ALA A 481 -8.17 18.15 -15.84
C ALA A 481 -7.37 18.88 -16.93
N ALA A 482 -6.38 19.68 -16.54
CA ALA A 482 -5.44 20.31 -17.48
C ALA A 482 -4.67 19.26 -18.29
N LEU A 483 -4.23 18.18 -17.64
CA LEU A 483 -3.61 17.06 -18.32
C LEU A 483 -4.57 16.37 -19.30
N ALA A 484 -5.81 16.10 -18.88
CA ALA A 484 -6.80 15.44 -19.72
C ALA A 484 -7.14 16.25 -20.98
N ASP A 485 -7.19 17.57 -20.85
CA ASP A 485 -7.41 18.46 -21.99
C ASP A 485 -6.29 18.35 -23.05
N CYS A 486 -5.05 18.10 -22.63
CA CYS A 486 -3.92 17.88 -23.55
C CYS A 486 -4.16 16.72 -24.53
N PHE A 487 -5.04 15.77 -24.18
CA PHE A 487 -5.38 14.61 -25.00
C PHE A 487 -6.83 14.63 -25.51
N SER A 488 -7.50 15.79 -25.44
CA SER A 488 -8.89 15.94 -25.87
C SER A 488 -9.07 15.63 -27.35
N VAL A 489 -10.30 15.25 -27.72
CA VAL A 489 -10.66 14.97 -29.12
C VAL A 489 -10.40 16.19 -30.01
N ALA A 490 -10.65 17.40 -29.50
CA ALA A 490 -10.42 18.65 -30.22
C ALA A 490 -8.92 18.87 -30.51
N ARG A 491 -8.05 18.76 -29.49
CA ARG A 491 -6.60 18.90 -29.68
C ARG A 491 -6.05 17.81 -30.60
N ARG A 492 -6.52 16.56 -30.45
CA ARG A 492 -6.11 15.48 -31.36
C ARG A 492 -6.52 15.73 -32.81
N ALA A 493 -7.75 16.20 -33.03
CA ALA A 493 -8.25 16.51 -34.37
C ALA A 493 -7.47 17.68 -35.00
N ALA A 494 -7.11 18.70 -34.22
CA ALA A 494 -6.27 19.81 -34.69
C ALA A 494 -4.85 19.32 -35.03
N PHE A 495 -4.26 18.48 -34.17
CA PHE A 495 -2.91 17.95 -34.34
C PHE A 495 -2.74 17.05 -35.56
N VAL A 496 -3.75 16.24 -35.90
CA VAL A 496 -3.72 15.32 -37.06
C VAL A 496 -4.39 15.94 -38.31
N GLY A 497 -5.08 17.07 -38.14
CA GLY A 497 -5.95 17.67 -39.15
C GLY A 497 -5.21 18.49 -40.20
N LEU A 498 -5.92 19.49 -40.77
CA LEU A 498 -5.38 20.34 -41.85
C LEU A 498 -4.35 21.37 -41.35
N THR A 499 -4.33 21.66 -40.05
CA THR A 499 -3.47 22.70 -39.46
C THR A 499 -2.66 22.14 -38.28
N PRO A 500 -1.78 21.14 -38.52
CA PRO A 500 -0.88 20.65 -37.48
C PRO A 500 0.12 21.76 -37.07
N PRO A 501 0.72 21.68 -35.86
CA PRO A 501 1.80 22.56 -35.48
C PRO A 501 2.93 22.51 -36.52
N PRO A 502 3.52 23.66 -36.92
CA PRO A 502 4.52 23.70 -37.98
C PRO A 502 5.74 22.82 -37.68
N GLU A 503 6.09 22.69 -36.39
CA GLU A 503 7.19 21.84 -35.92
C GLU A 503 6.94 20.35 -36.05
N VAL A 504 5.70 19.91 -36.25
CA VAL A 504 5.30 18.50 -36.35
C VAL A 504 5.34 18.03 -37.80
N VAL A 505 5.24 18.96 -38.76
CA VAL A 505 5.19 18.65 -40.19
C VAL A 505 6.51 18.05 -40.67
N GLY A 506 6.44 16.86 -41.26
CA GLY A 506 7.60 16.17 -41.83
C GLY A 506 8.46 15.39 -40.84
N LYS A 507 8.13 15.41 -39.54
CA LYS A 507 8.78 14.55 -38.55
C LYS A 507 8.31 13.10 -38.67
N THR A 508 9.23 12.17 -38.40
CA THR A 508 8.95 10.73 -38.28
C THR A 508 8.13 10.44 -37.02
N ALA A 509 7.53 9.25 -36.95
CA ALA A 509 6.77 8.83 -35.76
C ALA A 509 7.64 8.85 -34.50
N GLU A 510 8.88 8.37 -34.58
CA GLU A 510 9.82 8.34 -33.45
C GLU A 510 10.23 9.74 -32.96
N GLU A 511 10.40 10.69 -33.88
CA GLU A 511 10.68 12.09 -33.55
C GLU A 511 9.45 12.77 -32.90
N LEU A 512 8.24 12.39 -33.31
CA LEU A 512 7.00 12.88 -32.72
C LEU A 512 6.68 12.29 -31.36
N GLU A 513 7.18 11.08 -31.06
CA GLU A 513 7.09 10.50 -29.72
C GLU A 513 7.93 11.29 -28.72
N ARG A 514 9.11 11.79 -29.13
CA ARG A 514 10.04 12.57 -28.30
C ARG A 514 9.89 14.07 -28.44
N TRP A 515 8.83 14.55 -29.09
CA TRP A 515 8.62 15.97 -29.29
C TRP A 515 8.30 16.67 -27.96
N GLU A 516 8.99 17.78 -27.68
CA GLU A 516 8.91 18.51 -26.42
C GLU A 516 7.55 19.23 -26.22
N GLY A 517 6.80 19.42 -27.30
CA GLY A 517 5.54 20.16 -27.28
C GLY A 517 5.71 21.65 -27.51
N THR A 518 4.58 22.35 -27.53
CA THR A 518 4.45 23.81 -27.67
C THR A 518 3.45 24.32 -26.62
N GLU A 519 3.26 25.64 -26.52
CA GLU A 519 2.25 26.22 -25.61
C GLU A 519 0.83 25.68 -25.90
N ASP A 520 0.46 25.57 -27.17
CA ASP A 520 -0.83 25.04 -27.60
C ASP A 520 -0.90 23.50 -27.59
N PHE A 521 0.23 22.82 -27.51
CA PHE A 521 0.27 21.36 -27.46
C PHE A 521 1.41 20.91 -26.53
N PRO A 522 1.21 21.00 -25.20
CA PRO A 522 2.27 20.71 -24.23
C PRO A 522 2.78 19.26 -24.29
N LEU A 523 1.95 18.36 -24.83
CA LEU A 523 2.20 16.95 -25.09
C LEU A 523 1.63 16.58 -26.46
N ASN A 524 2.16 15.52 -27.06
CA ASN A 524 1.58 14.95 -28.28
C ASN A 524 0.24 14.26 -27.97
N PRO A 525 -0.91 14.77 -28.46
CA PRO A 525 -2.25 14.28 -28.12
C PRO A 525 -2.58 12.89 -28.67
N THR A 526 -1.72 12.32 -29.53
CA THR A 526 -1.90 10.99 -30.10
C THR A 526 -1.27 9.87 -29.27
N LEU A 527 -0.48 10.20 -28.24
CA LEU A 527 0.26 9.19 -27.47
C LEU A 527 -0.57 8.48 -26.41
N LEU A 528 -1.72 9.02 -26.00
CA LEU A 528 -2.61 8.39 -25.02
C LEU A 528 -4.01 8.15 -25.58
N LEU A 529 -4.62 7.03 -25.19
CA LEU A 529 -6.00 6.66 -25.50
C LEU A 529 -6.80 6.40 -24.22
N GLY A 530 -8.12 6.59 -24.32
CA GLY A 530 -9.03 6.31 -23.22
C GLY A 530 -8.78 7.17 -21.97
N VAL A 531 -8.37 8.43 -22.17
CA VAL A 531 -8.08 9.37 -21.09
C VAL A 531 -9.34 9.60 -20.24
N GLN A 532 -9.25 9.28 -18.96
CA GLN A 532 -10.33 9.40 -17.98
C GLN A 532 -9.81 9.94 -16.65
N ILE A 533 -10.69 10.59 -15.89
CA ILE A 533 -10.43 11.01 -14.51
C ILE A 533 -11.45 10.32 -13.64
N HIS A 534 -10.97 9.58 -12.65
CA HIS A 534 -11.77 8.84 -11.70
C HIS A 534 -11.64 9.44 -10.31
N THR A 535 -12.70 9.33 -9.53
CA THR A 535 -12.68 9.50 -8.09
C THR A 535 -13.58 8.42 -7.48
N SER A 536 -13.30 8.07 -6.24
CA SER A 536 -14.07 7.09 -5.46
C SER A 536 -14.14 7.62 -4.05
N ARG A 537 -15.25 7.37 -3.37
CA ARG A 537 -15.49 7.83 -2.01
C ARG A 537 -16.06 6.68 -1.20
N ALA A 538 -15.33 6.29 -0.16
CA ALA A 538 -15.81 5.27 0.76
C ALA A 538 -16.57 5.91 1.92
N ARG A 539 -17.83 5.50 2.15
CA ARG A 539 -18.58 5.89 3.34
C ARG A 539 -18.65 4.71 4.31
N LYS A 540 -18.08 4.88 5.50
CA LYS A 540 -18.18 3.88 6.57
C LYS A 540 -19.63 3.79 7.06
N TRP A 541 -20.10 2.58 7.32
CA TRP A 541 -21.43 2.32 7.88
C TRP A 541 -21.31 1.73 9.27
N GLN A 542 -22.18 2.19 10.17
CA GLN A 542 -22.49 1.42 11.37
C GLN A 542 -23.52 0.36 10.95
N VAL A 543 -23.20 -0.90 11.17
CA VAL A 543 -24.09 -2.03 10.88
C VAL A 543 -24.38 -2.73 12.21
N LEU A 544 -25.51 -2.39 12.81
CA LEU A 544 -26.02 -2.97 14.06
C LEU A 544 -27.53 -3.20 13.90
N PRO A 545 -28.09 -4.24 14.54
CA PRO A 545 -29.55 -4.48 14.54
C PRO A 545 -30.32 -3.22 14.95
N GLY A 546 -31.31 -2.83 14.14
CA GLY A 546 -32.16 -1.64 14.38
C GLY A 546 -31.45 -0.28 14.35
N ARG A 547 -30.13 -0.22 14.07
CA ARG A 547 -29.31 1.01 14.14
C ARG A 547 -28.32 1.13 12.98
N THR A 548 -28.67 0.55 11.84
CA THR A 548 -27.83 0.59 10.64
C THR A 548 -27.96 1.96 9.96
N HIS A 549 -26.85 2.69 9.90
CA HIS A 549 -26.81 4.02 9.29
C HIS A 549 -25.37 4.35 8.87
N PRO A 550 -25.17 5.23 7.89
CA PRO A 550 -23.84 5.65 7.54
C PRO A 550 -23.24 6.51 8.66
N VAL A 551 -21.93 6.43 8.85
CA VAL A 551 -21.24 7.34 9.77
C VAL A 551 -21.41 8.77 9.23
N MET A 552 -21.89 9.65 10.10
CA MET A 552 -22.28 11.02 9.72
C MET A 552 -21.10 11.98 9.61
N THR A 553 -19.96 11.64 10.23
CA THR A 553 -18.73 12.44 10.22
C THR A 553 -17.56 11.59 9.78
N ALA A 554 -16.77 12.09 8.82
CA ALA A 554 -15.53 11.47 8.39
C ALA A 554 -14.37 12.46 8.53
N LYS A 555 -13.13 11.96 8.47
CA LYS A 555 -11.96 12.82 8.40
C LYS A 555 -11.99 13.57 7.06
N GLY A 556 -12.00 14.90 7.12
CA GLY A 556 -11.90 15.76 5.94
C GLY A 556 -10.53 15.66 5.26
N GLY A 557 -10.26 16.57 4.32
CA GLY A 557 -9.09 16.52 3.45
C GLY A 557 -9.49 16.12 2.02
N ALA A 558 -8.50 15.93 1.15
CA ALA A 558 -8.72 15.48 -0.21
C ALA A 558 -9.32 14.06 -0.22
N GLU A 559 -10.29 13.83 -1.11
CA GLU A 559 -10.77 12.49 -1.46
C GLU A 559 -9.85 11.81 -2.48
N GLY A 560 -9.15 12.64 -3.28
CA GLY A 560 -8.24 12.19 -4.31
C GLY A 560 -8.90 11.93 -5.67
N TYR A 561 -8.08 12.03 -6.70
CA TYR A 561 -8.44 11.78 -8.09
C TYR A 561 -7.34 10.96 -8.77
N VAL A 562 -7.74 10.11 -9.71
CA VAL A 562 -6.82 9.29 -10.51
C VAL A 562 -7.09 9.54 -11.98
N PHE A 563 -6.09 10.03 -12.69
CA PHE A 563 -6.06 10.08 -14.15
C PHE A 563 -5.62 8.72 -14.68
N THR A 564 -6.31 8.22 -15.70
CA THR A 564 -6.02 6.92 -16.32
C THR A 564 -5.98 7.05 -17.83
N ALA A 565 -5.08 6.32 -18.47
CA ALA A 565 -4.97 6.24 -19.92
C ALA A 565 -4.13 5.03 -20.35
N TRP A 566 -4.14 4.75 -21.65
CA TRP A 566 -3.33 3.70 -22.27
C TRP A 566 -2.38 4.30 -23.29
N ARG A 567 -1.10 3.94 -23.23
CA ARG A 567 -0.09 4.36 -24.21
C ARG A 567 -0.45 3.80 -25.59
N ALA A 568 -0.54 4.68 -26.57
CA ALA A 568 -0.93 4.33 -27.92
C ALA A 568 0.17 4.65 -28.93
N ARG A 569 0.48 3.70 -29.81
CA ARG A 569 1.39 3.95 -30.93
C ARG A 569 0.64 4.61 -32.08
N PRO A 570 1.06 5.81 -32.53
CA PRO A 570 0.46 6.44 -33.70
C PRO A 570 0.54 5.51 -34.92
N ALA A 571 -0.51 5.47 -35.73
CA ALA A 571 -0.52 4.65 -36.93
C ALA A 571 0.42 5.23 -38.00
N GLU A 572 1.25 4.38 -38.60
CA GLU A 572 2.09 4.77 -39.73
C GLU A 572 1.26 4.84 -41.02
N GLY A 573 1.25 6.00 -41.68
CA GLY A 573 0.57 6.20 -42.96
C GLY A 573 -0.91 6.62 -42.85
N ARG A 574 -1.62 6.53 -43.97
CA ARG A 574 -3.00 7.07 -44.09
C ARG A 574 -3.99 6.11 -43.44
N ILE A 575 -4.56 6.52 -42.29
CA ILE A 575 -5.59 5.78 -41.56
C ILE A 575 -6.86 5.72 -42.41
N ALA A 576 -7.05 4.62 -43.14
CA ALA A 576 -8.29 4.35 -43.87
C ALA A 576 -9.24 3.55 -42.98
N ALA A 577 -10.24 4.23 -42.40
CA ALA A 577 -11.33 3.57 -41.68
C ALA A 577 -12.18 2.75 -42.66
N ARG A 578 -11.85 1.46 -42.86
CA ARG A 578 -12.72 0.50 -43.55
C ARG A 578 -13.86 0.09 -42.62
N GLY A 579 -14.79 1.00 -42.37
CA GLY A 579 -16.07 0.65 -41.75
C GLY A 579 -16.86 -0.27 -42.69
N LYS A 580 -17.27 -1.46 -42.22
CA LYS A 580 -18.30 -2.27 -42.88
C LYS A 580 -19.65 -1.57 -42.69
N PHE A 581 -19.90 -0.50 -43.42
CA PHE A 581 -21.23 0.10 -43.48
C PHE A 581 -22.13 -0.85 -44.28
N HIS A 582 -22.96 -1.63 -43.59
CA HIS A 582 -24.11 -2.26 -44.22
C HIS A 582 -25.00 -1.15 -44.77
N LYS A 583 -25.00 -0.95 -46.10
CA LYS A 583 -25.95 -0.06 -46.78
C LYS A 583 -27.35 -0.50 -46.40
N LYS A 584 -28.04 0.28 -45.56
CA LYS A 584 -29.50 0.18 -45.43
C LYS A 584 -30.09 0.55 -46.79
N VAL A 585 -30.64 -0.43 -47.49
CA VAL A 585 -31.42 -0.21 -48.70
C VAL A 585 -32.64 0.62 -48.31
N LYS A 586 -32.74 1.84 -48.83
CA LYS A 586 -33.89 2.72 -48.65
C LYS A 586 -35.01 2.19 -49.55
N PRO A 587 -36.23 1.89 -49.04
CA PRO A 587 -37.32 1.49 -49.90
C PRO A 587 -37.76 2.70 -50.75
N THR A 588 -37.78 2.49 -52.05
CA THR A 588 -38.29 3.42 -53.07
C THR A 588 -39.80 3.57 -52.89
N GLY A 589 -40.23 4.64 -52.22
CA GLY A 589 -41.60 5.12 -52.24
C GLY A 589 -41.70 6.34 -53.16
N THR A 590 -42.31 6.14 -54.32
CA THR A 590 -42.79 7.19 -55.22
C THR A 590 -44.08 7.81 -54.67
N SER A 591 -44.08 9.12 -54.40
CA SER A 591 -45.27 9.96 -54.61
C SER A 591 -44.87 11.44 -54.71
N THR A 592 -45.53 12.09 -55.64
CA THR A 592 -45.34 13.42 -56.25
C THR A 592 -45.82 14.61 -55.40
N ALA A 593 -45.10 15.72 -55.56
CA ALA A 593 -45.47 17.15 -55.64
C ALA A 593 -46.67 17.73 -54.86
N GLU A 594 -46.43 18.82 -54.10
CA GLU A 594 -46.92 20.19 -54.37
C GLU A 594 -46.51 21.22 -53.28
N GLY A 595 -46.21 22.46 -53.69
CA GLY A 595 -46.41 23.67 -52.88
C GLY A 595 -45.19 24.43 -52.32
N THR A 596 -44.64 25.39 -53.08
CA THR A 596 -43.76 26.51 -52.63
C THR A 596 -44.62 27.65 -52.00
N PRO A 597 -44.10 28.62 -51.20
CA PRO A 597 -43.24 29.68 -51.73
C PRO A 597 -42.10 30.19 -50.80
N THR A 598 -41.00 30.62 -51.43
CA THR A 598 -39.92 31.42 -50.83
C THR A 598 -40.02 32.84 -51.37
N THR A 599 -40.15 33.86 -50.51
CA THR A 599 -40.10 35.27 -50.91
C THR A 599 -38.69 35.85 -50.75
N ALA A 600 -38.15 36.20 -51.92
CA ALA A 600 -37.17 37.23 -52.30
C ALA A 600 -36.55 38.17 -51.25
N GLY A 601 -35.27 38.46 -51.47
CA GLY A 601 -34.62 39.69 -51.02
C GLY A 601 -33.11 39.73 -51.30
N THR A 602 -32.70 40.14 -52.50
CA THR A 602 -31.32 40.60 -52.78
C THR A 602 -31.38 41.81 -53.72
N PRO A 603 -30.59 42.86 -53.43
CA PRO A 603 -29.87 43.61 -54.45
C PRO A 603 -28.36 43.58 -54.12
N ALA A 604 -27.52 43.02 -54.99
CA ALA A 604 -26.91 43.64 -56.17
C ALA A 604 -25.81 44.66 -55.83
N GLU A 605 -24.55 44.25 -56.04
CA GLU A 605 -23.46 45.15 -56.45
C GLU A 605 -22.77 44.55 -57.69
N SER A 606 -22.62 45.41 -58.69
CA SER A 606 -22.05 45.19 -60.01
C SER A 606 -20.56 45.53 -60.04
N SER A 607 -19.77 44.79 -60.80
CA SER A 607 -18.56 45.33 -61.43
C SER A 607 -18.36 44.73 -62.83
N ALA A 608 -18.58 45.58 -63.82
CA ALA A 608 -18.30 45.46 -65.27
C ALA A 608 -19.03 44.36 -66.06
#